data_AF-A0A5P9D8L6-F1
#
_entry.id   AF-A0A5P9D8L6-F1
#
_cell.length_a   1.000
_cell.length_b   1.000
_cell.length_c   1.000
_cell.angle_alpha   90.00
_cell.angle_beta   90.00
_cell.angle_gamma   90.00
#
_symmetry.space_group_name_H-M   'P 1'
#
loop_
_entity.id
_entity.type
_entity.pdbx_description
1 polymer ?
#
loop_
_entity_poly.entity_id
_entity_poly.type
_entity_poly.pdbx_seq_one_letter_code
_entity_poly.pdbx_strand_id
1 'polypeptide(L)'
;MTRLIVSLSVLALTLTAPMADPMQNYVENCQECHGAERLGGLGPALIPQTLGRMRGPNLVSVIRDGREATQMPAFSEILSSEQIDELAAFLKQPLADVPPWGEAEIMSSRVMNEDYKSVETPIWSSDPMNITLAVETGDHHVSVLDGDTFETLDRFETPFAVHGGPKFSPNGRFVFIMSRDGWVQKYDLYALQEVGRIRAGLNSRNIAISHDGKWLAVANYLPNSLTILSTDDLSVAKVQTVKGKDGTPSRISAVYQAPPRESFVLALKDVPEIWEVFYGPNPPQMGFAHDWRSEGPIKSEDPFPIRKITTPDYLDDFFFDQSYEYVMGASRSGEGGQVIDLVIGQKTADLDLPGMPHLGSGITWKHGDTTVMATPHLKDGAVTVIDMTTWKTVKRIETLGPGFFMRSHENSRYVWVDVFFGPNKDVMHVIDKESLEIVKTLRPVEGATVAHVEFTRDGSHALVSVWEDDGAVIIYDAETLEEVRRLPMRKPSGKYNVWNKITFSEGTSH
;
A
#
# COMPACT_ATOMS: atom_id res chain seq x y z
N MET A 1 -71.62 48.04 -30.84
CA MET A 1 -70.87 48.93 -29.93
C MET A 1 -70.34 48.07 -28.78
N THR A 2 -69.01 47.92 -28.77
CA THR A 2 -68.11 47.58 -27.65
C THR A 2 -68.49 46.45 -26.68
N ARG A 3 -67.92 45.25 -26.91
CA ARG A 3 -67.72 44.19 -25.90
C ARG A 3 -66.52 44.56 -25.03
N LEU A 4 -66.70 44.68 -23.72
CA LEU A 4 -65.60 44.75 -22.75
C LEU A 4 -65.37 43.36 -22.16
N ILE A 5 -64.19 42.81 -22.43
CA ILE A 5 -63.63 41.60 -21.80
C ILE A 5 -62.85 42.06 -20.59
N VAL A 6 -63.22 41.62 -19.40
CA VAL A 6 -62.40 41.75 -18.18
C VAL A 6 -61.71 40.41 -17.96
N SER A 7 -60.41 40.36 -18.26
CA SER A 7 -59.56 39.20 -18.01
C SER A 7 -59.26 39.07 -16.52
N LEU A 8 -59.50 37.87 -16.00
CA LEU A 8 -59.16 37.42 -14.65
C LEU A 8 -57.66 37.06 -14.64
N SER A 9 -56.82 37.85 -13.97
CA SER A 9 -55.41 37.50 -13.76
C SER A 9 -55.30 36.50 -12.60
N VAL A 10 -55.20 35.21 -12.92
CA VAL A 10 -54.81 34.17 -11.99
C VAL A 10 -53.29 34.27 -11.78
N LEU A 11 -52.89 34.70 -10.59
CA LEU A 11 -51.50 34.71 -10.16
C LEU A 11 -51.09 33.24 -9.89
N ALA A 12 -50.39 32.63 -10.85
CA ALA A 12 -49.80 31.31 -10.67
C ALA A 12 -48.64 31.42 -9.67
N LEU A 13 -48.86 30.97 -8.43
CA LEU A 13 -47.76 30.64 -7.52
C LEU A 13 -47.00 29.46 -8.15
N THR A 14 -45.87 29.72 -8.76
CA THR A 14 -44.88 28.69 -9.06
C THR A 14 -44.35 28.18 -7.71
N LEU A 15 -44.81 27.02 -7.28
CA LEU A 15 -44.13 26.21 -6.28
C LEU A 15 -42.74 25.89 -6.84
N THR A 16 -41.74 26.67 -6.44
CA THR A 16 -40.34 26.28 -6.58
C THR A 16 -40.18 25.02 -5.73
N ALA A 17 -39.83 23.90 -6.36
CA ALA A 17 -39.33 22.74 -5.64
C ALA A 17 -38.24 23.22 -4.67
N PRO A 18 -38.18 22.70 -3.43
CA PRO A 18 -37.11 23.06 -2.51
C PRO A 18 -35.79 22.80 -3.25
N MET A 19 -34.95 23.84 -3.38
CA MET A 19 -33.60 23.66 -3.90
C MET A 19 -32.97 22.56 -3.07
N ALA A 20 -32.54 21.49 -3.71
CA ALA A 20 -31.88 20.42 -3.01
C ALA A 20 -30.62 21.01 -2.35
N ASP A 21 -30.55 20.88 -1.03
CA ASP A 21 -29.38 21.31 -0.27
C ASP A 21 -28.50 20.07 -0.08
N PRO A 22 -27.45 19.89 -0.88
CA PRO A 22 -26.60 18.73 -0.78
C PRO A 22 -25.87 18.65 0.56
N MET A 23 -25.69 19.77 1.28
CA MET A 23 -25.11 19.77 2.63
C MET A 23 -26.10 19.20 3.64
N GLN A 24 -27.37 19.61 3.58
CA GLN A 24 -28.41 19.03 4.43
C GLN A 24 -28.58 17.54 4.17
N ASN A 25 -28.64 17.14 2.88
CA ASN A 25 -28.71 15.73 2.51
C ASN A 25 -27.52 14.94 3.07
N TYR A 26 -26.31 15.52 3.06
CA TYR A 26 -25.12 14.91 3.65
C TYR A 26 -25.23 14.74 5.17
N VAL A 27 -25.65 15.79 5.88
CA VAL A 27 -25.80 15.76 7.35
C VAL A 27 -26.82 14.72 7.78
N GLU A 28 -27.95 14.64 7.08
CA GLU A 28 -29.06 13.73 7.45
C GLU A 28 -28.76 12.26 7.11
N ASN A 29 -28.03 12.00 6.01
CA ASN A 29 -27.94 10.65 5.44
C ASN A 29 -26.53 10.05 5.44
N CYS A 30 -25.47 10.86 5.59
CA CYS A 30 -24.09 10.42 5.35
C CYS A 30 -23.14 10.68 6.52
N GLN A 31 -23.37 11.76 7.28
CA GLN A 31 -22.45 12.25 8.30
C GLN A 31 -22.14 11.23 9.41
N GLU A 32 -23.10 10.41 9.81
CA GLU A 32 -22.92 9.43 10.90
C GLU A 32 -21.78 8.46 10.60
N CYS A 33 -21.67 8.01 9.34
CA CYS A 33 -20.61 7.10 8.91
C CYS A 33 -19.36 7.84 8.40
N HIS A 34 -19.55 8.96 7.69
CA HIS A 34 -18.48 9.64 6.95
C HIS A 34 -17.91 10.89 7.63
N GLY A 35 -18.42 11.22 8.82
CA GLY A 35 -18.02 12.38 9.63
C GLY A 35 -18.56 13.70 9.10
N ALA A 36 -18.76 14.69 9.99
CA ALA A 36 -19.33 15.99 9.62
C ALA A 36 -18.50 16.70 8.53
N GLU A 37 -17.18 16.58 8.62
CA GLU A 37 -16.23 17.23 7.71
C GLU A 37 -15.88 16.37 6.47
N ARG A 38 -16.62 15.29 6.21
CA ARG A 38 -16.31 14.30 5.14
C ARG A 38 -14.96 13.60 5.29
N LEU A 39 -14.36 13.68 6.48
CA LEU A 39 -13.06 13.10 6.74
C LEU A 39 -13.10 11.59 7.04
N GLY A 40 -14.27 10.96 6.99
CA GLY A 40 -14.44 9.53 7.27
C GLY A 40 -14.56 9.23 8.75
N GLY A 41 -15.04 8.04 9.06
CA GLY A 41 -15.27 7.51 10.40
C GLY A 41 -15.36 5.98 10.32
N LEU A 42 -16.58 5.45 10.44
CA LEU A 42 -16.89 4.05 10.07
C LEU A 42 -16.77 3.85 8.56
N GLY A 43 -17.26 4.83 7.79
CA GLY A 43 -17.13 4.88 6.34
C GLY A 43 -15.89 5.65 5.90
N PRO A 44 -15.42 5.45 4.65
CA PRO A 44 -14.24 6.14 4.14
C PRO A 44 -14.42 7.66 4.08
N ALA A 45 -13.31 8.40 4.06
CA ALA A 45 -13.31 9.83 3.79
C ALA A 45 -13.87 10.14 2.39
N LEU A 46 -14.77 11.13 2.30
CA LEU A 46 -15.48 11.56 1.09
C LEU A 46 -15.00 12.94 0.62
N ILE A 47 -13.70 13.06 0.40
CA ILE A 47 -13.06 14.27 -0.13
C ILE A 47 -12.43 13.98 -1.49
N PRO A 48 -12.23 14.99 -2.37
CA PRO A 48 -11.70 14.74 -3.72
C PRO A 48 -10.40 13.93 -3.75
N GLN A 49 -9.52 14.14 -2.76
CA GLN A 49 -8.24 13.46 -2.62
C GLN A 49 -8.38 11.95 -2.35
N THR A 50 -9.47 11.51 -1.73
CA THR A 50 -9.77 10.10 -1.43
C THR A 50 -10.66 9.49 -2.51
N LEU A 51 -11.62 10.27 -3.03
CA LEU A 51 -12.56 9.85 -4.07
C LEU A 51 -11.90 9.66 -5.45
N GLY A 52 -10.87 10.45 -5.81
CA GLY A 52 -10.28 10.43 -7.15
C GLY A 52 -9.61 9.11 -7.58
N ARG A 53 -9.27 8.21 -6.63
CA ARG A 53 -8.74 6.87 -6.90
C ARG A 53 -9.77 5.75 -6.78
N MET A 54 -10.96 6.03 -6.25
CA MET A 54 -12.08 5.14 -6.49
C MET A 54 -12.40 5.26 -7.98
N ARG A 55 -11.70 4.49 -8.81
CA ARG A 55 -12.15 4.09 -10.15
C ARG A 55 -13.36 3.16 -9.99
N GLY A 56 -14.36 3.64 -9.24
CA GLY A 56 -15.63 3.01 -8.96
C GLY A 56 -16.73 3.74 -9.71
N PRO A 57 -17.92 3.12 -9.78
CA PRO A 57 -19.00 3.58 -10.62
C PRO A 57 -19.39 5.01 -10.22
N ASN A 58 -19.92 5.77 -11.17
CA ASN A 58 -20.31 7.18 -11.00
C ASN A 58 -20.81 7.40 -9.57
N LEU A 59 -20.23 8.31 -8.77
CA LEU A 59 -20.54 8.48 -7.33
C LEU A 59 -22.07 8.44 -7.05
N VAL A 60 -22.82 8.97 -8.02
CA VAL A 60 -24.28 8.85 -8.20
C VAL A 60 -24.81 7.43 -8.01
N SER A 61 -24.30 6.44 -8.75
CA SER A 61 -24.67 5.03 -8.63
C SER A 61 -24.35 4.44 -7.25
N VAL A 62 -23.23 4.81 -6.63
CA VAL A 62 -22.90 4.33 -5.27
C VAL A 62 -23.89 4.88 -4.27
N ILE A 63 -24.25 6.15 -4.37
CA ILE A 63 -25.27 6.77 -3.51
C ILE A 63 -26.65 6.15 -3.79
N ARG A 64 -27.00 5.97 -5.07
CA ARG A 64 -28.31 5.48 -5.51
C ARG A 64 -28.56 4.02 -5.13
N ASP A 65 -27.59 3.16 -5.45
CA ASP A 65 -27.73 1.71 -5.45
C ASP A 65 -27.03 1.08 -4.21
N GLY A 66 -26.25 1.86 -3.47
CA GLY A 66 -25.44 1.37 -2.35
C GLY A 66 -24.26 0.54 -2.82
N ARG A 67 -23.69 -0.24 -1.90
CA ARG A 67 -22.66 -1.24 -2.22
C ARG A 67 -22.99 -2.57 -1.56
N GLU A 68 -23.19 -3.57 -2.41
CA GLU A 68 -23.41 -4.96 -1.97
C GLU A 68 -22.29 -5.43 -1.04
N ALA A 69 -22.67 -6.20 0.00
CA ALA A 69 -21.77 -6.73 1.01
C ALA A 69 -20.92 -5.67 1.74
N THR A 70 -21.46 -4.46 1.88
CA THR A 70 -20.89 -3.40 2.73
C THR A 70 -21.99 -2.77 3.58
N GLN A 71 -21.60 -1.94 4.56
CA GLN A 71 -22.53 -1.13 5.35
C GLN A 71 -23.00 0.15 4.62
N MET A 72 -22.68 0.33 3.33
CA MET A 72 -23.12 1.49 2.55
C MET A 72 -24.48 1.18 1.87
N PRO A 73 -25.61 1.70 2.39
CA PRO A 73 -26.93 1.39 1.87
C PRO A 73 -27.23 2.15 0.56
N ALA A 74 -28.31 1.73 -0.10
CA ALA A 74 -28.89 2.45 -1.23
C ALA A 74 -29.75 3.62 -0.74
N PHE A 75 -29.61 4.79 -1.37
CA PHE A 75 -30.41 5.98 -1.04
C PHE A 75 -31.46 6.32 -2.11
N SER A 76 -31.62 5.49 -3.15
CA SER A 76 -32.63 5.72 -4.21
C SER A 76 -34.08 5.77 -3.72
N GLU A 77 -34.37 5.18 -2.57
CA GLU A 77 -35.72 5.22 -1.97
C GLU A 77 -35.96 6.48 -1.12
N ILE A 78 -34.89 7.22 -0.77
CA ILE A 78 -34.93 8.36 0.16
C ILE A 78 -34.58 9.68 -0.55
N LEU A 79 -33.63 9.65 -1.48
CA LEU A 79 -33.16 10.80 -2.24
C LEU A 79 -33.60 10.70 -3.71
N SER A 80 -34.07 11.82 -4.27
CA SER A 80 -34.38 11.92 -5.70
C SER A 80 -33.10 11.85 -6.54
N SER A 81 -33.23 11.55 -7.84
CA SER A 81 -32.08 11.55 -8.76
C SER A 81 -31.33 12.89 -8.78
N GLU A 82 -32.06 14.01 -8.69
CA GLU A 82 -31.48 15.36 -8.64
C GLU A 82 -30.70 15.58 -7.33
N GLN A 83 -31.27 15.19 -6.18
CA GLN A 83 -30.57 15.26 -4.89
C GLN A 83 -29.30 14.41 -4.87
N ILE A 84 -29.33 13.23 -5.48
CA ILE A 84 -28.17 12.34 -5.60
C ILE A 84 -27.08 12.97 -6.48
N ASP A 85 -27.45 13.55 -7.62
CA ASP A 85 -26.52 14.21 -8.53
C ASP A 85 -25.85 15.43 -7.86
N GLU A 86 -26.62 16.23 -7.14
CA GLU A 86 -26.10 17.38 -6.39
C GLU A 86 -25.24 16.97 -5.20
N LEU A 87 -25.63 15.93 -4.45
CA LEU A 87 -24.80 15.37 -3.38
C LEU A 87 -23.48 14.83 -3.95
N ALA A 88 -23.52 14.14 -5.09
CA ALA A 88 -22.33 13.68 -5.77
C ALA A 88 -21.43 14.83 -6.25
N ALA A 89 -22.02 15.94 -6.70
CA ALA A 89 -21.28 17.15 -7.06
C ALA A 89 -20.66 17.81 -5.82
N PHE A 90 -21.39 17.91 -4.71
CA PHE A 90 -20.92 18.43 -3.44
C PHE A 90 -19.72 17.64 -2.90
N LEU A 91 -19.78 16.30 -2.91
CA LEU A 91 -18.67 15.44 -2.48
C LEU A 91 -17.40 15.59 -3.33
N LYS A 92 -17.53 16.07 -4.57
CA LYS A 92 -16.39 16.40 -5.45
C LYS A 92 -15.80 17.79 -5.20
N GLN A 93 -16.46 18.64 -4.41
CA GLN A 93 -15.90 19.94 -4.03
C GLN A 93 -14.83 19.76 -2.94
N PRO A 94 -13.66 20.39 -3.08
CA PRO A 94 -12.64 20.37 -2.04
C PRO A 94 -13.17 21.02 -0.75
N LEU A 95 -12.65 20.58 0.39
CA LEU A 95 -12.87 21.30 1.65
C LEU A 95 -12.22 22.69 1.56
N ALA A 96 -12.91 23.70 2.09
CA ALA A 96 -12.36 25.06 2.17
C ALA A 96 -11.10 25.09 3.04
N ASP A 97 -11.17 24.40 4.18
CA ASP A 97 -10.04 24.12 5.06
C ASP A 97 -10.09 22.64 5.45
N VAL A 98 -8.95 21.94 5.41
CA VAL A 98 -8.86 20.58 5.96
C VAL A 98 -8.52 20.72 7.44
N PRO A 99 -9.35 20.22 8.36
CA PRO A 99 -9.03 20.21 9.79
C PRO A 99 -7.63 19.65 10.06
N PRO A 100 -6.89 20.20 11.03
CA PRO A 100 -5.62 19.62 11.42
C PRO A 100 -5.85 18.18 11.90
N TRP A 101 -5.00 17.27 11.44
CA TRP A 101 -4.96 15.89 11.92
C TRP A 101 -3.58 15.63 12.51
N GLY A 102 -3.36 16.21 13.69
CA GLY A 102 -2.10 16.16 14.43
C GLY A 102 -2.15 15.10 15.53
N GLU A 103 -1.19 15.20 16.45
CA GLU A 103 -1.05 14.23 17.54
C GLU A 103 -2.31 14.07 18.39
N ALA A 104 -3.00 15.17 18.71
CA ALA A 104 -4.21 15.14 19.54
C ALA A 104 -5.36 14.38 18.87
N GLU A 105 -5.60 14.62 17.58
CA GLU A 105 -6.65 13.94 16.81
C GLU A 105 -6.31 12.48 16.56
N ILE A 106 -5.03 12.18 16.30
CA ILE A 106 -4.57 10.79 16.15
C ILE A 106 -4.76 10.04 17.47
N MET A 107 -4.31 10.60 18.60
CA MET A 107 -4.43 9.96 19.91
C MET A 107 -5.88 9.80 20.37
N SER A 108 -6.79 10.73 20.03
CA SER A 108 -8.21 10.59 20.35
C SER A 108 -8.93 9.51 19.55
N SER A 109 -8.39 9.15 18.38
CA SER A 109 -8.90 8.03 17.56
C SER A 109 -8.46 6.63 18.02
N ARG A 110 -7.54 6.56 18.99
CA ARG A 110 -6.96 5.30 19.44
C ARG A 110 -7.97 4.48 20.26
N VAL A 111 -8.22 3.25 19.83
CA VAL A 111 -9.10 2.30 20.50
C VAL A 111 -8.34 1.00 20.74
N MET A 112 -8.29 0.56 22.00
CA MET A 112 -7.70 -0.74 22.37
C MET A 112 -8.81 -1.74 22.62
N ASN A 113 -8.59 -2.99 22.23
CA ASN A 113 -9.55 -4.05 22.46
C ASN A 113 -9.53 -4.46 23.94
N GLU A 114 -10.61 -4.18 24.67
CA GLU A 114 -10.73 -4.52 26.10
C GLU A 114 -10.77 -6.03 26.35
N ASP A 115 -11.20 -6.82 25.35
CA ASP A 115 -11.27 -8.28 25.43
C ASP A 115 -9.97 -8.98 25.02
N TYR A 116 -8.96 -8.23 24.54
CA TYR A 116 -7.68 -8.80 24.10
C TYR A 116 -6.95 -9.47 25.27
N LYS A 117 -6.57 -10.74 25.07
CA LYS A 117 -5.78 -11.51 26.03
C LYS A 117 -4.46 -11.93 25.40
N SER A 118 -3.38 -11.28 25.84
CA SER A 118 -2.03 -11.68 25.43
C SER A 118 -1.72 -13.12 25.85
N VAL A 119 -1.09 -13.86 24.95
CA VAL A 119 -0.56 -15.20 25.19
C VAL A 119 0.96 -15.20 25.05
N GLU A 120 1.66 -16.09 25.76
CA GLU A 120 3.12 -16.21 25.65
C GLU A 120 3.56 -17.02 24.42
N THR A 121 2.73 -17.97 24.00
CA THR A 121 2.95 -18.86 22.85
C THR A 121 1.70 -18.91 21.98
N PRO A 122 1.81 -19.29 20.69
CA PRO A 122 0.65 -19.46 19.83
C PRO A 122 -0.38 -20.42 20.43
N ILE A 123 -1.68 -20.14 20.24
CA ILE A 123 -2.79 -21.03 20.66
C ILE A 123 -3.03 -22.18 19.67
N TRP A 124 -2.22 -22.25 18.61
CA TRP A 124 -2.18 -23.25 17.55
C TRP A 124 -0.79 -23.88 17.49
N SER A 125 -0.62 -24.96 16.74
CA SER A 125 0.57 -25.84 16.83
C SER A 125 1.60 -25.73 15.70
N SER A 126 1.27 -25.09 14.59
CA SER A 126 2.10 -25.02 13.37
C SER A 126 3.31 -24.09 13.54
N ASP A 127 4.26 -24.08 12.58
CA ASP A 127 5.42 -23.17 12.65
C ASP A 127 4.97 -21.70 12.49
N PRO A 128 5.17 -20.84 13.51
CA PRO A 128 4.79 -19.43 13.40
C PRO A 128 5.48 -18.67 12.27
N MET A 129 6.67 -19.12 11.88
CA MET A 129 7.43 -18.48 10.81
C MET A 129 6.90 -18.86 9.42
N ASN A 130 6.10 -19.93 9.30
CA ASN A 130 5.51 -20.31 8.01
C ASN A 130 4.06 -19.80 7.83
N ILE A 131 3.52 -19.04 8.79
CA ILE A 131 2.20 -18.42 8.64
C ILE A 131 2.20 -17.46 7.45
N THR A 132 1.13 -17.52 6.65
CA THR A 132 0.94 -16.65 5.48
C THR A 132 -0.38 -15.91 5.59
N LEU A 133 -0.34 -14.59 5.52
CA LEU A 133 -1.56 -13.78 5.50
C LEU A 133 -2.04 -13.57 4.08
N ALA A 134 -3.31 -13.83 3.81
CA ALA A 134 -3.96 -13.52 2.53
C ALA A 134 -4.97 -12.40 2.71
N VAL A 135 -4.78 -11.30 1.96
CA VAL A 135 -5.63 -10.10 2.06
C VAL A 135 -6.82 -10.22 1.11
N GLU A 136 -8.02 -10.32 1.64
CA GLU A 136 -9.29 -10.43 0.89
C GLU A 136 -9.92 -9.04 0.72
N THR A 137 -9.76 -8.44 -0.46
CA THR A 137 -10.21 -7.05 -0.68
C THR A 137 -11.68 -6.96 -1.05
N GLY A 138 -12.33 -8.09 -1.34
CA GLY A 138 -13.74 -8.14 -1.73
C GLY A 138 -14.66 -7.74 -0.58
N ASP A 139 -14.40 -8.27 0.61
CA ASP A 139 -15.18 -8.04 1.84
C ASP A 139 -14.33 -7.58 3.03
N HIS A 140 -13.12 -7.08 2.80
CA HIS A 140 -12.27 -6.43 3.81
C HIS A 140 -11.81 -7.34 4.96
N HIS A 141 -11.36 -8.54 4.64
CA HIS A 141 -10.81 -9.48 5.61
C HIS A 141 -9.35 -9.83 5.33
N VAL A 142 -8.70 -10.40 6.34
CA VAL A 142 -7.43 -11.11 6.18
C VAL A 142 -7.61 -12.53 6.72
N SER A 143 -7.27 -13.50 5.88
CA SER A 143 -7.17 -14.90 6.26
C SER A 143 -5.76 -15.21 6.76
N VAL A 144 -5.65 -15.84 7.92
CA VAL A 144 -4.40 -16.35 8.52
C VAL A 144 -4.26 -17.81 8.08
N LEU A 145 -3.33 -18.09 7.17
CA LEU A 145 -3.10 -19.42 6.64
C LEU A 145 -1.91 -20.07 7.33
N ASP A 146 -2.08 -21.33 7.71
CA ASP A 146 -0.99 -22.23 8.04
C ASP A 146 -0.20 -22.55 6.76
N GLY A 147 1.10 -22.27 6.73
CA GLY A 147 1.94 -22.53 5.55
C GLY A 147 2.36 -23.99 5.37
N ASP A 148 2.14 -24.85 6.36
CA ASP A 148 2.45 -26.28 6.28
C ASP A 148 1.22 -27.07 5.82
N THR A 149 0.06 -26.76 6.39
CA THR A 149 -1.20 -27.49 6.11
C THR A 149 -2.11 -26.78 5.11
N PHE A 150 -1.90 -25.48 4.86
CA PHE A 150 -2.80 -24.60 4.11
C PHE A 150 -4.22 -24.51 4.68
N GLU A 151 -4.40 -24.79 5.97
CA GLU A 151 -5.66 -24.54 6.67
C GLU A 151 -5.75 -23.06 7.09
N THR A 152 -6.98 -22.53 7.10
CA THR A 152 -7.26 -21.18 7.61
C THR A 152 -7.39 -21.26 9.13
N LEU A 153 -6.42 -20.69 9.85
CA LEU A 153 -6.39 -20.64 11.32
C LEU A 153 -7.35 -19.59 11.87
N ASP A 154 -7.44 -18.44 11.21
CA ASP A 154 -8.40 -17.39 11.52
C ASP A 154 -8.73 -16.57 10.27
N ARG A 155 -9.84 -15.83 10.33
CA ARG A 155 -10.22 -14.84 9.33
C ARG A 155 -10.83 -13.64 10.03
N PHE A 156 -10.10 -12.52 10.04
CA PHE A 156 -10.50 -11.33 10.80
C PHE A 156 -10.82 -10.14 9.89
N GLU A 157 -11.72 -9.28 10.37
CA GLU A 157 -12.12 -8.06 9.68
C GLU A 157 -11.02 -6.99 9.79
N THR A 158 -10.82 -6.26 8.70
CA THR A 158 -9.88 -5.14 8.59
C THR A 158 -10.60 -3.82 8.36
N PRO A 159 -9.95 -2.68 8.63
CA PRO A 159 -10.48 -1.39 8.19
C PRO A 159 -10.66 -1.36 6.66
N PHE A 160 -11.64 -0.58 6.20
CA PHE A 160 -12.00 -0.49 4.79
C PHE A 160 -10.79 -0.10 3.90
N ALA A 161 -10.63 -0.82 2.79
CA ALA A 161 -9.60 -0.54 1.79
C ALA A 161 -8.15 -0.53 2.34
N VAL A 162 -7.73 -1.66 2.92
CA VAL A 162 -6.32 -1.94 3.26
C VAL A 162 -5.38 -1.72 2.07
N HIS A 163 -4.18 -1.21 2.34
CA HIS A 163 -3.19 -0.88 1.30
C HIS A 163 -1.75 -0.97 1.81
N GLY A 164 -0.78 -1.03 0.90
CA GLY A 164 0.65 -1.07 1.25
C GLY A 164 1.16 -2.40 1.83
N GLY A 165 0.27 -3.40 1.98
CA GLY A 165 0.57 -4.72 2.54
C GLY A 165 0.81 -4.72 4.05
N PRO A 166 0.42 -5.78 4.77
CA PRO A 166 0.74 -5.94 6.18
C PRO A 166 2.25 -5.87 6.45
N LYS A 167 2.62 -5.43 7.65
CA LYS A 167 4.00 -5.45 8.15
C LYS A 167 4.05 -6.18 9.48
N PHE A 168 5.03 -7.07 9.63
CA PHE A 168 5.17 -7.89 10.83
C PHE A 168 6.17 -7.27 11.79
N SER A 169 5.98 -7.48 13.09
CA SER A 169 7.04 -7.27 14.07
C SER A 169 8.26 -8.15 13.75
N PRO A 170 9.48 -7.77 14.15
CA PRO A 170 10.69 -8.54 13.83
C PRO A 170 10.68 -9.99 14.32
N ASN A 171 9.89 -10.29 15.35
CA ASN A 171 9.69 -11.65 15.87
C ASN A 171 8.53 -12.42 15.20
N GLY A 172 7.85 -11.83 14.21
CA GLY A 172 6.74 -12.41 13.49
C GLY A 172 5.42 -12.56 14.27
N ARG A 173 5.34 -12.08 15.53
CA ARG A 173 4.13 -12.24 16.37
C ARG A 173 3.01 -11.27 16.02
N PHE A 174 3.31 -9.98 15.93
CA PHE A 174 2.31 -8.96 15.64
C PHE A 174 2.33 -8.61 14.17
N VAL A 175 1.14 -8.31 13.63
CA VAL A 175 0.99 -7.73 12.30
C VAL A 175 0.29 -6.39 12.41
N PHE A 176 0.76 -5.44 11.59
CA PHE A 176 0.20 -4.12 11.42
C PHE A 176 -0.41 -4.00 10.03
N ILE A 177 -1.67 -3.60 9.97
CA ILE A 177 -2.43 -3.45 8.73
C ILE A 177 -2.88 -2.00 8.64
N MET A 178 -2.59 -1.36 7.51
CA MET A 178 -2.96 0.03 7.26
C MET A 178 -4.02 0.11 6.16
N SER A 179 -5.01 0.97 6.36
CA SER A 179 -5.99 1.33 5.35
C SER A 179 -5.72 2.67 4.70
N ARG A 180 -6.30 2.85 3.51
CA ARG A 180 -6.17 4.08 2.71
C ARG A 180 -6.69 5.32 3.41
N ASP A 181 -7.67 5.18 4.30
CA ASP A 181 -8.26 6.26 5.11
C ASP A 181 -7.54 6.50 6.45
N GLY A 182 -6.40 5.83 6.64
CA GLY A 182 -5.39 6.10 7.66
C GLY A 182 -5.55 5.35 8.97
N TRP A 183 -6.45 4.37 9.05
CA TRP A 183 -6.46 3.42 10.16
C TRP A 183 -5.25 2.49 10.09
N VAL A 184 -4.69 2.21 11.27
CA VAL A 184 -3.69 1.20 11.52
C VAL A 184 -4.28 0.25 12.55
N GLN A 185 -4.39 -1.04 12.20
CA GLN A 185 -4.81 -2.12 13.07
C GLN A 185 -3.58 -2.94 13.50
N LYS A 186 -3.46 -3.20 14.80
CA LYS A 186 -2.50 -4.15 15.37
C LYS A 186 -3.22 -5.44 15.71
N TYR A 187 -2.70 -6.57 15.24
CA TYR A 187 -3.26 -7.89 15.47
C TYR A 187 -2.18 -8.85 15.98
N ASP A 188 -2.50 -9.67 16.98
CA ASP A 188 -1.62 -10.69 17.55
C ASP A 188 -1.87 -12.04 16.90
N LEU A 189 -0.92 -12.52 16.08
CA LEU A 189 -1.04 -13.80 15.39
C LEU A 189 -1.01 -14.99 16.36
N TYR A 190 -0.42 -14.83 17.54
CA TYR A 190 -0.35 -15.93 18.51
C TYR A 190 -1.69 -16.12 19.23
N ALA A 191 -2.35 -15.01 19.57
CA ALA A 191 -3.67 -15.02 20.20
C ALA A 191 -4.82 -15.15 19.19
N LEU A 192 -4.55 -14.89 17.91
CA LEU A 192 -5.55 -14.71 16.86
C LEU A 192 -6.60 -13.67 17.26
N GLN A 193 -6.12 -12.51 17.71
CA GLN A 193 -6.98 -11.42 18.20
C GLN A 193 -6.44 -10.05 17.81
N GLU A 194 -7.38 -9.14 17.55
CA GLU A 194 -7.07 -7.72 17.45
C GLU A 194 -6.63 -7.16 18.80
N VAL A 195 -5.53 -6.41 18.79
CA VAL A 195 -5.01 -5.69 19.97
C VAL A 195 -5.62 -4.30 20.06
N GLY A 196 -5.75 -3.61 18.92
CA GLY A 196 -6.36 -2.29 18.83
C GLY A 196 -6.11 -1.59 17.50
N ARG A 197 -6.64 -0.37 17.38
CA ARG A 197 -6.57 0.47 16.17
C ARG A 197 -6.28 1.92 16.52
N ILE A 198 -5.69 2.64 15.58
CA ILE A 198 -5.50 4.10 15.63
C ILE A 198 -5.57 4.69 14.24
N ARG A 199 -6.06 5.93 14.10
CA ARG A 199 -6.14 6.62 12.82
C ARG A 199 -5.01 7.64 12.65
N ALA A 200 -3.91 7.20 12.05
CA ALA A 200 -2.65 7.94 11.92
C ALA A 200 -2.67 9.06 10.85
N GLY A 201 -3.68 9.09 10.00
CA GLY A 201 -3.88 10.07 8.93
C GLY A 201 -5.28 10.00 8.34
N LEU A 202 -5.54 10.82 7.32
CA LEU A 202 -6.82 10.88 6.60
C LEU A 202 -6.74 10.25 5.21
N ASN A 203 -5.53 10.18 4.65
CA ASN A 203 -5.23 9.46 3.43
C ASN A 203 -3.81 8.90 3.52
N SER A 204 -3.67 7.60 3.77
CA SER A 204 -2.37 6.96 3.99
C SER A 204 -1.99 6.06 2.81
N ARG A 205 -0.68 5.88 2.61
CA ARG A 205 -0.12 5.13 1.48
C ARG A 205 0.41 3.77 1.87
N ASN A 206 1.34 3.73 2.79
CA ASN A 206 1.88 2.49 3.30
C ASN A 206 2.47 2.74 4.69
N ILE A 207 2.94 1.64 5.28
CA ILE A 207 3.59 1.60 6.58
C ILE A 207 4.93 0.87 6.48
N ALA A 208 5.85 1.22 7.36
CA ALA A 208 7.12 0.52 7.57
C ALA A 208 7.39 0.38 9.07
N ILE A 209 8.03 -0.71 9.47
CA ILE A 209 8.39 -0.97 10.88
C ILE A 209 9.90 -0.78 11.08
N SER A 210 10.32 -0.26 12.23
CA SER A 210 11.74 -0.15 12.55
C SER A 210 12.33 -1.54 12.75
N HIS A 211 13.63 -1.69 12.47
CA HIS A 211 14.31 -2.97 12.64
C HIS A 211 14.26 -3.50 14.07
N ASP A 212 14.31 -2.61 15.06
CA ASP A 212 14.19 -2.96 16.48
C ASP A 212 12.73 -3.22 16.91
N GLY A 213 11.78 -3.07 15.99
CA GLY A 213 10.38 -3.39 16.19
C GLY A 213 9.62 -2.41 17.06
N LYS A 214 10.19 -1.27 17.44
CA LYS A 214 9.57 -0.29 18.36
C LYS A 214 8.70 0.75 17.69
N TRP A 215 8.96 1.04 16.41
CA TRP A 215 8.35 2.17 15.72
C TRP A 215 7.66 1.74 14.44
N LEU A 216 6.44 2.24 14.23
CA LEU A 216 5.70 2.08 12.98
C LEU A 216 5.57 3.45 12.31
N ALA A 217 6.20 3.61 11.15
CA ALA A 217 6.10 4.79 10.32
C ALA A 217 4.90 4.67 9.38
N VAL A 218 4.03 5.68 9.37
CA VAL A 218 2.83 5.77 8.53
C VAL A 218 2.97 6.95 7.57
N ALA A 219 3.01 6.64 6.27
CA ALA A 219 3.15 7.64 5.21
C ALA A 219 1.79 8.23 4.82
N ASN A 220 1.59 9.52 5.06
CA ASN A 220 0.34 10.21 4.74
C ASN A 220 0.46 11.10 3.50
N TYR A 221 -0.59 11.04 2.68
CA TYR A 221 -0.91 12.05 1.68
C TYR A 221 -1.71 13.20 2.27
N LEU A 222 -2.57 12.89 3.24
CA LEU A 222 -3.37 13.88 3.94
C LEU A 222 -3.38 13.57 5.45
N PRO A 223 -2.92 14.50 6.30
CA PRO A 223 -2.09 15.65 5.94
C PRO A 223 -0.76 15.21 5.29
N ASN A 224 0.01 16.15 4.75
CA ASN A 224 1.37 15.90 4.25
C ASN A 224 2.32 15.59 5.42
N SER A 225 2.20 14.41 6.04
CA SER A 225 2.91 14.05 7.24
C SER A 225 3.44 12.61 7.23
N LEU A 226 4.50 12.39 8.00
CA LEU A 226 4.94 11.09 8.48
C LEU A 226 4.50 10.97 9.93
N THR A 227 3.61 10.03 10.25
CA THR A 227 3.24 9.72 11.63
C THR A 227 4.05 8.52 12.09
N ILE A 228 4.78 8.65 13.21
CA ILE A 228 5.50 7.55 13.84
C ILE A 228 4.73 7.14 15.09
N LEU A 229 4.36 5.87 15.17
CA LEU A 229 3.65 5.26 16.28
C LEU A 229 4.57 4.29 17.05
N SER A 230 4.36 4.17 18.35
CA SER A 230 4.86 3.04 19.14
C SER A 230 4.16 1.76 18.69
N THR A 231 4.93 0.71 18.41
CA THR A 231 4.36 -0.60 18.06
C THR A 231 3.80 -1.33 19.28
N ASP A 232 4.21 -0.96 20.50
CA ASP A 232 3.76 -1.60 21.74
C ASP A 232 2.27 -1.35 21.96
N ASP A 233 1.87 -0.09 21.85
CA ASP A 233 0.55 0.35 22.25
C ASP A 233 -0.13 1.26 21.22
N LEU A 234 0.46 1.52 20.05
CA LEU A 234 -0.06 2.44 19.03
C LEU A 234 -0.07 3.93 19.43
N SER A 235 0.57 4.33 20.53
CA SER A 235 0.70 5.75 20.89
C SER A 235 1.56 6.52 19.88
N VAL A 236 1.32 7.82 19.73
CA VAL A 236 2.08 8.67 18.81
C VAL A 236 3.44 9.01 19.42
N ALA A 237 4.50 8.72 18.68
CA ALA A 237 5.87 9.12 19.03
C ALA A 237 6.27 10.44 18.34
N LYS A 238 5.84 10.66 17.09
CA LYS A 238 6.08 11.90 16.34
C LYS A 238 5.08 12.08 15.21
N VAL A 239 4.65 13.31 14.97
CA VAL A 239 3.96 13.71 13.73
C VAL A 239 4.83 14.71 13.00
N GLN A 240 5.47 14.28 11.91
CA GLN A 240 6.38 15.11 11.14
C GLN A 240 5.69 15.64 9.88
N THR A 241 5.47 16.96 9.80
CA THR A 241 5.05 17.59 8.55
C THR A 241 6.16 17.50 7.49
N VAL A 242 5.81 17.08 6.27
CA VAL A 242 6.76 16.87 5.17
C VAL A 242 6.75 18.06 4.22
N LYS A 243 7.91 18.74 4.18
CA LYS A 243 8.17 19.92 3.33
C LYS A 243 9.59 19.89 2.80
N GLY A 244 9.79 20.06 1.50
CA GLY A 244 11.11 20.12 0.86
C GLY A 244 12.04 21.18 1.48
N LYS A 245 13.31 21.20 1.07
CA LYS A 245 14.27 22.22 1.51
C LYS A 245 13.82 23.64 1.17
N ASP A 246 13.02 23.80 0.12
CA ASP A 246 12.39 25.05 -0.32
C ASP A 246 11.11 25.43 0.44
N GLY A 247 10.64 24.56 1.35
CA GLY A 247 9.40 24.74 2.11
C GLY A 247 8.15 24.19 1.43
N THR A 248 8.24 23.66 0.21
CA THR A 248 7.11 23.11 -0.55
C THR A 248 6.54 21.87 0.16
N PRO A 249 5.24 21.85 0.54
CA PRO A 249 4.61 20.66 1.10
C PRO A 249 4.65 19.49 0.12
N SER A 250 4.87 18.28 0.64
CA SER A 250 4.96 17.09 -0.21
C SER A 250 4.25 15.90 0.39
N ARG A 251 3.54 15.14 -0.45
CA ARG A 251 2.96 13.85 -0.09
C ARG A 251 4.08 12.82 -0.04
N ILE A 252 3.95 11.83 0.84
CA ILE A 252 4.90 10.71 0.91
C ILE A 252 4.37 9.59 0.01
N SER A 253 5.04 9.34 -1.11
CA SER A 253 4.65 8.28 -2.06
C SER A 253 4.70 6.91 -1.41
N ALA A 254 5.78 6.63 -0.68
CA ALA A 254 5.97 5.43 0.11
C ALA A 254 7.03 5.66 1.21
N VAL A 255 6.91 4.93 2.31
CA VAL A 255 7.95 4.78 3.34
C VAL A 255 8.48 3.33 3.32
N TYR A 256 9.79 3.18 3.46
CA TYR A 256 10.49 1.89 3.45
C TYR A 256 11.33 1.76 4.73
N GLN A 257 11.50 0.53 5.20
CA GLN A 257 12.47 0.21 6.25
C GLN A 257 13.84 0.00 5.63
N ALA A 258 14.90 0.55 6.23
CA ALA A 258 16.29 0.30 5.86
C ALA A 258 17.05 -0.24 7.09
N PRO A 259 16.93 -1.54 7.39
CA PRO A 259 17.41 -2.10 8.67
C PRO A 259 18.89 -1.87 8.97
N PRO A 260 19.84 -2.09 8.03
CA PRO A 260 21.28 -1.88 8.30
C PRO A 260 21.62 -0.41 8.63
N ARG A 261 20.73 0.51 8.27
CA ARG A 261 20.90 1.96 8.43
C ARG A 261 20.16 2.50 9.65
N GLU A 262 19.36 1.66 10.32
CA GLU A 262 18.48 2.04 11.44
C GLU A 262 17.61 3.25 11.09
N SER A 263 17.07 3.26 9.87
CA SER A 263 16.31 4.38 9.31
C SER A 263 15.07 3.94 8.52
N PHE A 264 14.16 4.90 8.34
CA PHE A 264 13.09 4.85 7.36
C PHE A 264 13.48 5.71 6.15
N VAL A 265 13.29 5.20 4.95
CA VAL A 265 13.52 5.94 3.71
C VAL A 265 12.18 6.32 3.09
N LEU A 266 12.01 7.59 2.71
CA LEU A 266 10.77 8.13 2.18
C LEU A 266 10.97 8.57 0.74
N ALA A 267 10.12 8.06 -0.14
CA ALA A 267 9.94 8.58 -1.49
C ALA A 267 8.95 9.75 -1.47
N LEU A 268 9.40 10.94 -1.86
CA LEU A 268 8.55 12.13 -1.86
C LEU A 268 7.89 12.36 -3.21
N LYS A 269 6.63 12.80 -3.19
CA LYS A 269 5.82 12.90 -4.40
C LYS A 269 5.93 14.26 -5.07
N ASP A 270 6.05 15.33 -4.31
CA ASP A 270 5.89 16.69 -4.83
C ASP A 270 7.18 17.51 -4.78
N VAL A 271 8.29 16.88 -4.37
CA VAL A 271 9.65 17.46 -4.42
C VAL A 271 10.67 16.39 -4.85
N PRO A 272 11.76 16.76 -5.55
CA PRO A 272 12.83 15.85 -5.97
C PRO A 272 13.81 15.61 -4.80
N GLU A 273 13.30 14.97 -3.75
CA GLU A 273 14.07 14.64 -2.56
C GLU A 273 13.75 13.22 -2.07
N ILE A 274 14.78 12.56 -1.56
CA ILE A 274 14.67 11.36 -0.71
C ILE A 274 14.89 11.81 0.72
N TRP A 275 14.01 11.38 1.63
CA TRP A 275 14.21 11.60 3.05
C TRP A 275 14.65 10.32 3.72
N GLU A 276 15.59 10.44 4.64
CA GLU A 276 16.02 9.36 5.52
C GLU A 276 15.78 9.80 6.96
N VAL A 277 14.92 9.08 7.66
CA VAL A 277 14.47 9.37 9.03
C VAL A 277 15.03 8.31 9.95
N PHE A 278 16.04 8.64 10.73
CA PHE A 278 16.73 7.69 11.59
C PHE A 278 15.92 7.42 12.87
N TYR A 279 16.07 6.22 13.43
CA TYR A 279 15.55 5.86 14.76
C TYR A 279 16.62 5.18 15.63
N GLY A 280 17.80 4.91 15.05
CA GLY A 280 18.96 4.34 15.73
C GLY A 280 19.62 5.30 16.72
N PRO A 281 20.35 4.79 17.72
CA PRO A 281 21.05 5.61 18.71
C PRO A 281 22.20 6.45 18.12
N ASN A 282 22.70 6.09 16.94
CA ASN A 282 23.87 6.72 16.31
C ASN A 282 23.57 7.14 14.86
N PRO A 283 22.65 8.10 14.64
CA PRO A 283 22.38 8.59 13.29
C PRO A 283 23.65 9.21 12.68
N PRO A 284 23.83 9.13 11.35
CA PRO A 284 24.91 9.82 10.65
C PRO A 284 24.92 11.31 10.98
N GLN A 285 26.12 11.87 11.17
CA GLN A 285 26.25 13.30 11.36
C GLN A 285 26.02 14.05 10.04
N MET A 286 25.20 15.09 10.11
CA MET A 286 24.81 15.89 8.96
C MET A 286 25.53 17.24 9.01
N GLY A 287 26.23 17.61 7.93
CA GLY A 287 26.95 18.88 7.81
C GLY A 287 28.46 18.79 8.08
N PHE A 288 29.11 19.93 8.29
CA PHE A 288 30.53 19.96 8.64
C PHE A 288 30.70 19.56 10.11
N ALA A 289 31.29 18.40 10.35
CA ALA A 289 31.75 17.98 11.67
C ALA A 289 33.28 18.08 11.74
N HIS A 290 33.81 18.53 12.88
CA HIS A 290 35.23 18.36 13.19
C HIS A 290 35.54 16.87 13.45
N ASP A 291 36.82 16.50 13.55
CA ASP A 291 37.23 15.10 13.71
C ASP A 291 36.56 14.47 14.95
N TRP A 292 35.58 13.58 14.71
CA TRP A 292 34.79 12.91 15.74
C TRP A 292 35.64 12.13 16.74
N ARG A 293 36.89 11.79 16.40
CA ARG A 293 37.87 11.19 17.31
C ARG A 293 38.26 12.10 18.48
N SER A 294 38.05 13.41 18.34
CA SER A 294 38.45 14.42 19.34
C SER A 294 37.27 14.91 20.18
N GLU A 295 36.09 15.07 19.57
CA GLU A 295 34.92 15.71 20.20
C GLU A 295 33.81 14.72 20.58
N GLY A 296 33.89 13.48 20.11
CA GLY A 296 32.81 12.49 20.22
C GLY A 296 31.64 12.80 19.28
N PRO A 297 30.62 11.91 19.24
CA PRO A 297 29.46 12.15 18.39
C PRO A 297 28.57 13.26 18.96
N ILE A 298 28.15 14.21 18.11
CA ILE A 298 27.12 15.20 18.47
C ILE A 298 25.83 14.42 18.74
N LYS A 299 25.30 14.54 19.97
CA LYS A 299 24.01 13.92 20.32
C LYS A 299 22.88 14.70 19.65
N SER A 300 22.05 14.00 18.86
CA SER A 300 20.76 14.53 18.42
C SER A 300 19.77 14.43 19.58
N GLU A 301 19.14 15.54 19.94
CA GLU A 301 18.01 15.53 20.90
C GLU A 301 16.71 15.09 20.24
N ASP A 302 16.63 15.17 18.90
CA ASP A 302 15.51 14.63 18.13
C ASP A 302 15.66 13.11 18.05
N PRO A 303 14.67 12.32 18.56
CA PRO A 303 14.68 10.86 18.44
C PRO A 303 14.51 10.37 17.00
N PHE A 304 14.06 11.25 16.09
CA PHE A 304 13.87 10.94 14.68
C PHE A 304 14.51 12.01 13.77
N PRO A 305 15.85 12.15 13.77
CA PRO A 305 16.52 13.14 12.95
C PRO A 305 16.40 12.79 11.47
N ILE A 306 16.33 13.82 10.63
CA ILE A 306 15.99 13.69 9.21
C ILE A 306 17.13 14.19 8.34
N ARG A 307 17.59 13.34 7.43
CA ARG A 307 18.45 13.70 6.30
C ARG A 307 17.60 13.90 5.05
N LYS A 308 17.83 15.01 4.33
CA LYS A 308 17.18 15.32 3.05
C LYS A 308 18.19 15.24 1.91
N ILE A 309 18.07 14.22 1.05
CA ILE A 309 18.92 13.98 -0.12
C ILE A 309 18.22 14.58 -1.34
N THR A 310 18.87 15.49 -2.06
CA THR A 310 18.30 16.08 -3.27
C THR A 310 18.61 15.19 -4.47
N THR A 311 17.61 14.91 -5.29
CA THR A 311 17.75 14.09 -6.50
C THR A 311 17.63 14.95 -7.76
N PRO A 312 18.21 14.52 -8.90
CA PRO A 312 18.09 15.24 -10.16
C PRO A 312 16.64 15.33 -10.70
N ASP A 313 15.79 14.36 -10.35
CA ASP A 313 14.38 14.29 -10.75
C ASP A 313 13.51 13.76 -9.60
N TYR A 314 12.18 13.81 -9.76
CA TYR A 314 11.22 13.15 -8.89
C TYR A 314 11.35 11.63 -9.02
N LEU A 315 11.70 10.98 -7.92
CA LEU A 315 11.79 9.53 -7.84
C LEU A 315 10.68 8.98 -6.94
N ASP A 316 10.01 7.93 -7.40
CA ASP A 316 9.25 7.06 -6.51
C ASP A 316 9.48 5.58 -6.83
N ASP A 317 8.70 4.72 -6.17
CA ASP A 317 8.74 3.26 -6.36
C ASP A 317 10.15 2.70 -6.15
N PHE A 318 10.63 2.79 -4.92
CA PHE A 318 12.01 2.47 -4.61
C PHE A 318 12.23 0.97 -4.53
N PHE A 319 13.39 0.56 -5.01
CA PHE A 319 13.96 -0.75 -4.78
C PHE A 319 15.34 -0.57 -4.16
N PHE A 320 15.69 -1.39 -3.18
CA PHE A 320 16.97 -1.32 -2.48
C PHE A 320 17.83 -2.52 -2.87
N ASP A 321 19.13 -2.32 -2.97
CA ASP A 321 20.04 -3.46 -2.97
C ASP A 321 20.07 -4.12 -1.57
N GLN A 322 20.61 -5.34 -1.49
CA GLN A 322 20.61 -6.12 -0.24
C GLN A 322 21.45 -5.48 0.88
N SER A 323 22.41 -4.62 0.54
CA SER A 323 23.17 -3.86 1.56
C SER A 323 22.45 -2.60 2.05
N TYR A 324 21.37 -2.19 1.37
CA TYR A 324 20.70 -0.90 1.56
C TYR A 324 21.65 0.30 1.41
N GLU A 325 22.67 0.17 0.56
CA GLU A 325 23.56 1.29 0.19
C GLU A 325 22.99 2.06 -0.99
N TYR A 326 22.43 1.35 -1.96
CA TYR A 326 21.86 1.90 -3.18
C TYR A 326 20.35 1.82 -3.17
N VAL A 327 19.71 2.91 -3.59
CA VAL A 327 18.27 2.93 -3.90
C VAL A 327 18.09 3.21 -5.37
N MET A 328 17.33 2.35 -6.02
CA MET A 328 16.87 2.53 -7.40
C MET A 328 15.46 3.10 -7.36
N GLY A 329 15.23 4.20 -8.07
CA GLY A 329 13.93 4.85 -8.17
C GLY A 329 13.52 5.10 -9.62
N ALA A 330 12.22 4.99 -9.89
CA ALA A 330 11.67 5.28 -11.21
C ALA A 330 11.51 6.79 -11.38
N SER A 331 12.04 7.33 -12.47
CA SER A 331 11.86 8.74 -12.81
C SER A 331 10.47 9.00 -13.35
N ARG A 332 9.89 10.15 -12.98
CA ARG A 332 8.55 10.54 -13.44
C ARG A 332 8.51 11.13 -14.84
N SER A 333 9.64 11.62 -15.36
CA SER A 333 9.72 12.01 -16.77
C SER A 333 9.49 10.82 -17.70
N GLY A 334 9.65 9.59 -17.18
CA GLY A 334 9.54 8.36 -17.96
C GLY A 334 10.79 8.05 -18.77
N GLU A 335 11.89 8.80 -18.54
CA GLU A 335 13.17 8.64 -19.23
C GLU A 335 14.03 7.49 -18.67
N GLY A 336 13.54 6.77 -17.64
CA GLY A 336 14.21 5.58 -17.09
C GLY A 336 14.14 5.50 -15.56
N GLY A 337 15.16 4.90 -14.95
CA GLY A 337 15.38 4.87 -13.51
C GLY A 337 16.70 5.54 -13.12
N GLN A 338 16.86 5.86 -11.84
CA GLN A 338 18.10 6.41 -11.29
C GLN A 338 18.58 5.55 -10.13
N VAL A 339 19.90 5.40 -9.99
CA VAL A 339 20.54 4.77 -8.84
C VAL A 339 21.13 5.87 -7.97
N ILE A 340 20.69 5.95 -6.72
CA ILE A 340 21.17 6.90 -5.72
C ILE A 340 21.93 6.12 -4.65
N ASP A 341 23.16 6.52 -4.38
CA ASP A 341 23.95 6.06 -3.24
C ASP A 341 23.49 6.82 -1.99
N LEU A 342 22.96 6.09 -1.01
CA LEU A 342 22.44 6.65 0.24
C LEU A 342 23.55 7.02 1.23
N VAL A 343 24.77 6.49 1.10
CA VAL A 343 25.90 6.89 1.93
C VAL A 343 26.29 8.32 1.57
N ILE A 344 26.65 8.57 0.32
CA ILE A 344 27.08 9.91 -0.12
C ILE A 344 25.91 10.83 -0.49
N GLY A 345 24.73 10.28 -0.75
CA GLY A 345 23.52 11.02 -1.12
C GLY A 345 23.59 11.61 -2.54
N GLN A 346 24.14 10.86 -3.49
CA GLN A 346 24.31 11.30 -4.88
C GLN A 346 23.88 10.22 -5.87
N LYS A 347 23.47 10.65 -7.06
CA LYS A 347 23.22 9.77 -8.19
C LYS A 347 24.54 9.15 -8.67
N THR A 348 24.56 7.84 -8.85
CA THR A 348 25.74 7.09 -9.33
C THR A 348 25.53 6.48 -10.73
N ALA A 349 24.29 6.18 -11.12
CA ALA A 349 23.97 5.61 -12.43
C ALA A 349 22.55 5.95 -12.90
N ASP A 350 22.32 5.77 -14.20
CA ASP A 350 20.99 5.75 -14.83
C ASP A 350 20.65 4.31 -15.23
N LEU A 351 19.38 3.95 -15.15
CA LEU A 351 18.85 2.65 -15.55
C LEU A 351 18.03 2.80 -16.84
N ASP A 352 18.36 1.98 -17.84
CA ASP A 352 17.61 1.87 -19.09
C ASP A 352 16.29 1.10 -18.88
N LEU A 353 15.32 1.80 -18.29
CA LEU A 353 13.99 1.30 -17.95
C LEU A 353 12.88 2.18 -18.54
N PRO A 354 12.77 2.29 -19.87
CA PRO A 354 11.64 2.96 -20.50
C PRO A 354 10.35 2.17 -20.25
N GLY A 355 9.19 2.83 -20.31
CA GLY A 355 7.89 2.10 -20.28
C GLY A 355 7.21 2.01 -18.91
N MET A 356 7.60 2.86 -17.94
CA MET A 356 7.05 2.89 -16.58
C MET A 356 7.28 1.55 -15.83
N PRO A 357 8.54 1.27 -15.46
CA PRO A 357 8.87 0.09 -14.67
C PRO A 357 8.17 0.14 -13.31
N HIS A 358 7.84 -1.03 -12.74
CA HIS A 358 7.37 -1.15 -11.36
C HIS A 358 8.48 -1.72 -10.48
N LEU A 359 9.44 -0.88 -10.12
CA LEU A 359 10.62 -1.22 -9.33
C LEU A 359 10.26 -1.76 -7.93
N GLY A 360 9.21 -1.25 -7.27
CA GLY A 360 8.79 -1.74 -5.95
C GLY A 360 8.24 -3.17 -5.97
N SER A 361 7.90 -3.69 -7.16
CA SER A 361 7.58 -5.10 -7.38
C SER A 361 8.76 -5.91 -7.91
N GLY A 362 9.91 -5.27 -8.14
CA GLY A 362 11.13 -5.92 -8.59
C GLY A 362 11.69 -6.90 -7.56
N ILE A 363 12.62 -7.73 -8.03
CA ILE A 363 13.26 -8.77 -7.23
C ILE A 363 14.73 -8.92 -7.63
N THR A 364 15.54 -9.55 -6.77
CA THR A 364 16.94 -9.89 -7.05
C THR A 364 17.19 -11.38 -6.98
N TRP A 365 18.22 -11.84 -7.69
CA TRP A 365 18.82 -13.17 -7.50
C TRP A 365 20.26 -13.20 -8.02
N LYS A 366 21.03 -14.18 -7.57
CA LYS A 366 22.33 -14.49 -8.17
C LYS A 366 22.19 -15.08 -9.57
N HIS A 367 22.96 -14.56 -10.52
CA HIS A 367 23.00 -15.03 -11.89
C HIS A 367 24.46 -15.10 -12.35
N GLY A 368 25.03 -16.31 -12.39
CA GLY A 368 26.47 -16.50 -12.56
C GLY A 368 27.28 -15.89 -11.40
N ASP A 369 28.26 -15.06 -11.73
CA ASP A 369 29.13 -14.37 -10.75
C ASP A 369 28.57 -13.01 -10.30
N THR A 370 27.41 -12.60 -10.79
CA THR A 370 26.79 -11.30 -10.48
C THR A 370 25.43 -11.47 -9.80
N THR A 371 24.90 -10.37 -9.28
CA THR A 371 23.51 -10.27 -8.83
C THR A 371 22.74 -9.43 -9.84
N VAL A 372 21.58 -9.92 -10.24
CA VAL A 372 20.68 -9.18 -11.13
C VAL A 372 19.45 -8.71 -10.36
N MET A 373 18.93 -7.55 -10.77
CA MET A 373 17.59 -7.09 -10.42
C MET A 373 16.70 -7.27 -11.64
N ALA A 374 15.44 -7.67 -11.46
CA ALA A 374 14.45 -7.57 -12.51
C ALA A 374 13.17 -6.88 -12.04
N THR A 375 12.47 -6.26 -12.99
CA THR A 375 11.25 -5.50 -12.75
C THR A 375 10.26 -5.67 -13.90
N PRO A 376 8.95 -5.80 -13.63
CA PRO A 376 7.92 -5.79 -14.66
C PRO A 376 7.59 -4.35 -15.09
N HIS A 377 6.95 -4.20 -16.23
CA HIS A 377 6.54 -2.89 -16.77
C HIS A 377 5.02 -2.71 -16.70
N LEU A 378 4.57 -1.54 -16.24
CA LEU A 378 3.14 -1.25 -16.04
C LEU A 378 2.38 -0.94 -17.33
N LYS A 379 3.10 -0.57 -18.40
CA LYS A 379 2.50 -0.20 -19.69
C LYS A 379 2.87 -1.13 -20.84
N ASP A 380 4.07 -1.69 -20.79
CA ASP A 380 4.61 -2.56 -21.84
C ASP A 380 4.62 -4.02 -21.37
N GLY A 381 4.41 -4.96 -22.29
CA GLY A 381 4.55 -6.39 -22.02
C GLY A 381 6.00 -6.82 -21.94
N ALA A 382 6.68 -6.45 -20.85
CA ALA A 382 8.07 -6.82 -20.65
C ALA A 382 8.49 -6.94 -19.18
N VAL A 383 9.54 -7.73 -18.97
CA VAL A 383 10.38 -7.74 -17.76
C VAL A 383 11.78 -7.33 -18.18
N THR A 384 12.36 -6.34 -17.51
CA THR A 384 13.77 -5.98 -17.73
C THR A 384 14.62 -6.54 -16.60
N VAL A 385 15.71 -7.22 -16.95
CA VAL A 385 16.75 -7.76 -16.07
C VAL A 385 18.00 -6.90 -16.20
N ILE A 386 18.53 -6.41 -15.08
CA ILE A 386 19.66 -5.49 -14.99
C ILE A 386 20.72 -6.09 -14.06
N ASP A 387 21.98 -6.01 -14.49
CA ASP A 387 23.14 -6.37 -13.66
C ASP A 387 23.38 -5.26 -12.63
N MET A 388 23.41 -5.62 -11.34
CA MET A 388 23.51 -4.64 -10.24
C MET A 388 24.94 -4.12 -10.00
N THR A 389 25.95 -4.68 -10.68
CA THR A 389 27.34 -4.20 -10.57
C THR A 389 27.63 -3.13 -11.61
N THR A 390 27.14 -3.34 -12.83
CA THR A 390 27.40 -2.49 -14.01
C THR A 390 26.24 -1.57 -14.35
N TRP A 391 25.06 -1.81 -13.77
CA TRP A 391 23.80 -1.11 -14.03
C TRP A 391 23.30 -1.23 -15.47
N LYS A 392 23.79 -2.23 -16.21
CA LYS A 392 23.41 -2.47 -17.61
C LYS A 392 22.30 -3.50 -17.71
N THR A 393 21.41 -3.28 -18.68
CA THR A 393 20.39 -4.27 -19.05
C THR A 393 21.05 -5.55 -19.56
N VAL A 394 20.79 -6.66 -18.86
CA VAL A 394 21.21 -8.01 -19.25
C VAL A 394 20.25 -8.57 -20.29
N LYS A 395 18.94 -8.43 -20.03
CA LYS A 395 17.90 -8.96 -20.91
C LYS A 395 16.59 -8.17 -20.74
N ARG A 396 15.85 -8.03 -21.83
CA ARG A 396 14.43 -7.65 -21.80
C ARG A 396 13.63 -8.85 -22.30
N ILE A 397 12.80 -9.41 -21.42
CA ILE A 397 11.98 -10.59 -21.68
C ILE A 397 10.59 -10.10 -22.07
N GLU A 398 10.13 -10.46 -23.26
CA GLU A 398 8.79 -10.11 -23.75
C GLU A 398 7.73 -10.98 -23.06
N THR A 399 6.69 -10.36 -22.51
CA THR A 399 5.56 -11.04 -21.86
C THR A 399 4.28 -10.83 -22.67
N LEU A 400 3.23 -11.62 -22.37
CA LEU A 400 1.95 -11.53 -23.08
C LEU A 400 1.14 -10.26 -22.76
N GLY A 401 1.66 -9.36 -21.93
CA GLY A 401 1.07 -8.08 -21.58
C GLY A 401 1.75 -7.46 -20.37
N PRO A 402 1.37 -6.23 -20.01
CA PRO A 402 1.98 -5.50 -18.90
C PRO A 402 1.74 -6.19 -17.56
N GLY A 403 2.79 -6.27 -16.75
CA GLY A 403 2.78 -6.91 -15.44
C GLY A 403 2.67 -5.90 -14.30
N PHE A 404 2.25 -6.38 -13.14
CA PHE A 404 2.25 -5.61 -11.91
C PHE A 404 3.21 -6.23 -10.89
N PHE A 405 3.06 -7.52 -10.60
CA PHE A 405 3.88 -8.19 -9.59
C PHE A 405 4.84 -9.19 -10.22
N MET A 406 6.04 -9.27 -9.64
CA MET A 406 6.93 -10.40 -9.84
C MET A 406 7.56 -10.86 -8.52
N ARG A 407 7.81 -12.17 -8.45
CA ARG A 407 8.18 -12.86 -7.22
C ARG A 407 9.02 -14.09 -7.50
N SER A 408 9.85 -14.43 -6.54
CA SER A 408 10.65 -15.64 -6.49
C SER A 408 11.00 -15.93 -5.02
N HIS A 409 11.86 -16.92 -4.81
CA HIS A 409 12.42 -17.31 -3.54
C HIS A 409 13.86 -17.80 -3.78
N GLU A 410 14.78 -17.64 -2.83
CA GLU A 410 16.17 -18.09 -2.96
C GLU A 410 16.28 -19.59 -3.32
N ASN A 411 15.38 -20.41 -2.78
CA ASN A 411 15.32 -21.86 -3.05
C ASN A 411 14.52 -22.23 -4.31
N SER A 412 13.84 -21.27 -4.95
CA SER A 412 13.12 -21.55 -6.19
C SER A 412 14.01 -21.32 -7.40
N ARG A 413 13.96 -22.26 -8.35
CA ARG A 413 14.57 -22.12 -9.68
C ARG A 413 13.92 -20.99 -10.51
N TYR A 414 12.69 -20.63 -10.17
CA TYR A 414 11.84 -19.85 -11.05
C TYR A 414 11.49 -18.47 -10.51
N VAL A 415 11.25 -17.56 -11.44
CA VAL A 415 10.64 -16.26 -11.22
C VAL A 415 9.22 -16.31 -11.79
N TRP A 416 8.26 -15.83 -11.01
CA TRP A 416 6.85 -15.80 -11.36
C TRP A 416 6.44 -14.35 -11.63
N VAL A 417 5.80 -14.11 -12.76
CA VAL A 417 5.43 -12.78 -13.23
C VAL A 417 3.99 -12.80 -13.74
N ASP A 418 3.15 -11.93 -13.19
CA ASP A 418 1.79 -11.80 -13.71
C ASP A 418 1.73 -10.98 -15.00
N VAL A 419 0.69 -11.24 -15.78
CA VAL A 419 0.18 -10.29 -16.77
C VAL A 419 -1.06 -9.70 -16.15
N PHE A 420 -0.98 -8.46 -15.71
CA PHE A 420 -2.04 -7.87 -14.88
C PHE A 420 -3.00 -7.01 -15.69
N PHE A 421 -2.49 -6.36 -16.72
CA PHE A 421 -3.26 -5.44 -17.56
C PHE A 421 -3.50 -6.04 -18.95
N GLY A 422 -4.66 -5.72 -19.53
CA GLY A 422 -5.01 -6.11 -20.89
C GLY A 422 -5.74 -7.46 -20.98
N PRO A 423 -5.84 -8.04 -22.19
CA PRO A 423 -6.70 -9.19 -22.46
C PRO A 423 -6.19 -10.51 -21.87
N ASN A 424 -4.88 -10.61 -21.60
CA ASN A 424 -4.23 -11.80 -21.04
C ASN A 424 -4.08 -11.73 -19.52
N LYS A 425 -4.99 -11.03 -18.82
CA LYS A 425 -4.90 -10.80 -17.37
C LYS A 425 -4.95 -12.08 -16.51
N ASP A 426 -5.27 -13.19 -17.14
CA ASP A 426 -5.40 -14.54 -16.59
C ASP A 426 -4.13 -15.38 -16.67
N VAL A 427 -3.02 -14.77 -17.12
CA VAL A 427 -1.75 -15.43 -17.33
C VAL A 427 -0.77 -15.16 -16.19
N MET A 428 -0.08 -16.22 -15.77
CA MET A 428 1.12 -16.17 -14.93
C MET A 428 2.29 -16.80 -15.69
N HIS A 429 3.33 -16.02 -15.98
CA HIS A 429 4.56 -16.49 -16.58
C HIS A 429 5.51 -17.04 -15.52
N VAL A 430 6.18 -18.14 -15.84
CA VAL A 430 7.24 -18.73 -15.05
C VAL A 430 8.52 -18.68 -15.88
N ILE A 431 9.49 -17.91 -15.38
CA ILE A 431 10.78 -17.62 -16.01
C ILE A 431 11.86 -18.40 -15.26
N ASP A 432 12.73 -19.07 -15.98
CA ASP A 432 13.90 -19.75 -15.41
C ASP A 432 15.02 -18.75 -15.11
N LYS A 433 15.55 -18.76 -13.88
CA LYS A 433 16.56 -17.77 -13.40
C LYS A 433 17.90 -17.83 -14.13
N GLU A 434 18.22 -18.97 -14.74
CA GLU A 434 19.51 -19.20 -15.39
C GLU A 434 19.43 -18.84 -16.88
N SER A 435 18.46 -19.36 -17.61
CA SER A 435 18.26 -19.07 -19.03
C SER A 435 17.60 -17.70 -19.28
N LEU A 436 16.92 -17.15 -18.27
CA LEU A 436 16.10 -15.94 -18.38
C LEU A 436 15.02 -16.06 -19.47
N GLU A 437 14.48 -17.27 -19.67
CA GLU A 437 13.43 -17.57 -20.64
C GLU A 437 12.13 -17.95 -19.94
N ILE A 438 10.99 -17.62 -20.55
CA ILE A 438 9.69 -18.11 -20.11
C ILE A 438 9.62 -19.62 -20.43
N VAL A 439 9.67 -20.44 -19.38
CA VAL A 439 9.63 -21.91 -19.50
C VAL A 439 8.21 -22.47 -19.36
N LYS A 440 7.32 -21.72 -18.72
CA LYS A 440 5.91 -22.09 -18.57
C LYS A 440 5.03 -20.85 -18.53
N THR A 441 3.84 -20.98 -19.09
CA THR A 441 2.76 -19.99 -19.02
C THR A 441 1.55 -20.68 -18.43
N LEU A 442 1.17 -20.31 -17.21
CA LEU A 442 0.02 -20.84 -16.50
C LEU A 442 -1.20 -19.97 -16.81
N ARG A 443 -2.36 -20.61 -16.97
CA ARG A 443 -3.67 -19.95 -17.11
C ARG A 443 -4.69 -20.61 -16.17
N PRO A 444 -4.61 -20.32 -14.85
CA PRO A 444 -5.38 -21.05 -13.85
C PRO A 444 -6.90 -20.94 -14.00
N VAL A 445 -7.40 -19.79 -14.46
CA VAL A 445 -8.83 -19.53 -14.68
C VAL A 445 -8.94 -18.55 -15.86
N GLU A 446 -9.52 -19.00 -16.98
CA GLU A 446 -9.63 -18.20 -18.19
C GLU A 446 -10.44 -16.91 -17.96
N GLY A 447 -9.89 -15.77 -18.39
CA GLY A 447 -10.50 -14.44 -18.26
C GLY A 447 -10.48 -13.81 -16.86
N ALA A 448 -10.16 -14.56 -15.80
CA ALA A 448 -10.00 -14.03 -14.45
C ALA A 448 -8.66 -13.30 -14.29
N THR A 449 -8.58 -12.27 -13.44
CA THR A 449 -7.27 -11.68 -13.13
C THR A 449 -6.45 -12.61 -12.26
N VAL A 450 -5.27 -13.02 -12.69
CA VAL A 450 -4.33 -13.85 -11.93
C VAL A 450 -3.11 -13.01 -11.59
N ALA A 451 -2.87 -12.79 -10.31
CA ALA A 451 -1.89 -11.80 -9.87
C ALA A 451 -1.26 -12.18 -8.54
N HIS A 452 -0.08 -11.61 -8.28
CA HIS A 452 0.69 -11.77 -7.06
C HIS A 452 1.09 -13.23 -6.76
N VAL A 453 2.32 -13.43 -6.31
CA VAL A 453 2.76 -14.73 -5.78
C VAL A 453 3.33 -14.50 -4.39
N GLU A 454 3.24 -15.48 -3.51
CA GLU A 454 3.99 -15.50 -2.26
C GLU A 454 4.45 -16.93 -2.05
N PHE A 455 5.59 -17.12 -1.40
CA PHE A 455 6.14 -18.45 -1.16
C PHE A 455 5.92 -18.86 0.30
N THR A 456 5.86 -20.16 0.54
CA THR A 456 6.12 -20.71 1.88
C THR A 456 7.53 -20.35 2.33
N ARG A 457 7.80 -20.49 3.62
CA ARG A 457 9.09 -20.17 4.25
C ARG A 457 10.28 -20.86 3.60
N ASP A 458 10.08 -22.08 3.12
CA ASP A 458 11.11 -22.91 2.49
C ASP A 458 11.19 -22.70 0.97
N GLY A 459 10.24 -22.00 0.37
CA GLY A 459 10.11 -21.80 -1.07
C GLY A 459 9.55 -22.99 -1.84
N SER A 460 9.08 -24.04 -1.17
CA SER A 460 8.59 -25.26 -1.83
C SER A 460 7.23 -25.07 -2.50
N HIS A 461 6.42 -24.13 -2.03
CA HIS A 461 5.11 -23.84 -2.60
C HIS A 461 4.93 -22.36 -2.95
N ALA A 462 4.25 -22.11 -4.06
CA ALA A 462 3.89 -20.80 -4.56
C ALA A 462 2.37 -20.57 -4.44
N LEU A 463 1.97 -19.55 -3.69
CA LEU A 463 0.58 -19.15 -3.50
C LEU A 463 0.23 -18.03 -4.48
N VAL A 464 -0.70 -18.29 -5.41
CA VAL A 464 -1.12 -17.40 -6.49
C VAL A 464 -2.55 -16.94 -6.28
N SER A 465 -2.86 -15.66 -6.49
CA SER A 465 -4.23 -15.17 -6.34
C SER A 465 -5.00 -15.18 -7.65
N VAL A 466 -6.24 -15.66 -7.61
CA VAL A 466 -7.28 -15.36 -8.59
C VAL A 466 -8.08 -14.19 -8.03
N TRP A 467 -7.86 -13.01 -8.61
CA TRP A 467 -8.25 -11.73 -8.05
C TRP A 467 -9.66 -11.28 -8.48
N GLU A 468 -10.62 -12.17 -8.31
CA GLU A 468 -12.03 -11.99 -8.65
C GLU A 468 -12.90 -12.09 -7.40
N ASP A 469 -14.13 -11.58 -7.44
CA ASP A 469 -15.04 -11.66 -6.29
C ASP A 469 -15.30 -13.12 -5.87
N ASP A 470 -15.56 -14.03 -6.82
CA ASP A 470 -15.56 -15.50 -6.60
C ASP A 470 -14.14 -16.08 -6.85
N GLY A 471 -13.16 -15.52 -6.15
CA GLY A 471 -11.75 -15.80 -6.31
C GLY A 471 -11.23 -17.00 -5.52
N ALA A 472 -9.91 -17.18 -5.57
CA ALA A 472 -9.22 -18.20 -4.79
C ALA A 472 -7.74 -17.86 -4.62
N VAL A 473 -7.13 -18.41 -3.57
CA VAL A 473 -5.67 -18.59 -3.51
C VAL A 473 -5.36 -20.02 -3.94
N ILE A 474 -4.57 -20.15 -5.00
CA ILE A 474 -4.12 -21.42 -5.56
C ILE A 474 -2.70 -21.68 -5.08
N ILE A 475 -2.46 -22.87 -4.55
CA ILE A 475 -1.16 -23.33 -4.09
C ILE A 475 -0.58 -24.25 -5.16
N TYR A 476 0.59 -23.89 -5.66
CA TYR A 476 1.39 -24.69 -6.59
C TYR A 476 2.60 -25.27 -5.88
N ASP A 477 3.00 -26.47 -6.26
CA ASP A 477 4.34 -26.95 -6.02
C ASP A 477 5.31 -26.13 -6.88
N ALA A 478 6.31 -25.52 -6.24
CA ALA A 478 7.15 -24.51 -6.88
C ALA A 478 8.20 -25.10 -7.84
N GLU A 479 8.42 -26.42 -7.83
CA GLU A 479 9.36 -27.11 -8.72
C GLU A 479 8.63 -27.72 -9.93
N THR A 480 7.57 -28.48 -9.68
CA THR A 480 6.78 -29.17 -10.71
C THR A 480 5.79 -28.26 -11.42
N LEU A 481 5.43 -27.13 -10.79
CA LEU A 481 4.43 -26.17 -11.26
C LEU A 481 3.01 -26.75 -11.32
N GLU A 482 2.75 -27.84 -10.59
CA GLU A 482 1.44 -28.46 -10.48
C GLU A 482 0.61 -27.83 -9.36
N GLU A 483 -0.70 -27.70 -9.58
CA GLU A 483 -1.63 -27.22 -8.55
C GLU A 483 -1.80 -28.29 -7.47
N VAL A 484 -1.51 -27.93 -6.22
CA VAL A 484 -1.62 -28.80 -5.05
C VAL A 484 -2.98 -28.61 -4.36
N ARG A 485 -3.42 -27.36 -4.23
CA ARG A 485 -4.65 -27.00 -3.49
C ARG A 485 -5.20 -25.67 -3.95
N ARG A 486 -6.50 -25.47 -3.74
CA ARG A 486 -7.22 -24.23 -4.03
C ARG A 486 -8.11 -23.84 -2.87
N LEU A 487 -7.95 -22.62 -2.38
CA LEU A 487 -8.68 -22.06 -1.26
C LEU A 487 -9.62 -20.95 -1.76
N PRO A 488 -10.95 -21.17 -1.80
CA PRO A 488 -11.90 -20.13 -2.18
C PRO A 488 -11.81 -18.93 -1.24
N MET A 489 -11.73 -17.72 -1.80
CA MET A 489 -11.57 -16.46 -1.06
C MET A 489 -12.19 -15.32 -1.85
N ARG A 490 -12.67 -14.27 -1.16
CA ARG A 490 -13.33 -13.16 -1.85
C ARG A 490 -12.31 -12.12 -2.30
N LYS A 491 -11.95 -12.14 -3.59
CA LYS A 491 -10.98 -11.22 -4.21
C LYS A 491 -9.64 -11.15 -3.45
N PRO A 492 -8.95 -12.28 -3.25
CA PRO A 492 -7.66 -12.33 -2.58
C PRO A 492 -6.59 -11.57 -3.36
N SER A 493 -5.93 -10.61 -2.72
CA SER A 493 -4.95 -9.71 -3.33
C SER A 493 -3.52 -10.15 -3.06
N GLY A 494 -2.79 -9.40 -2.23
CA GLY A 494 -1.46 -9.74 -1.75
C GLY A 494 -1.51 -10.83 -0.69
N LYS A 495 -0.45 -11.65 -0.68
CA LYS A 495 -0.17 -12.59 0.39
C LYS A 495 1.21 -12.31 0.97
N TYR A 496 1.40 -12.62 2.24
CA TYR A 496 2.58 -12.21 2.98
C TYR A 496 2.98 -13.30 3.96
N ASN A 497 4.08 -14.00 3.68
CA ASN A 497 4.61 -15.04 4.58
C ASN A 497 5.47 -14.40 5.67
N VAL A 498 5.26 -14.79 6.93
CA VAL A 498 5.91 -14.18 8.10
C VAL A 498 7.43 -14.19 7.94
N TRP A 499 8.05 -15.35 7.70
CA TRP A 499 9.50 -15.47 7.55
C TRP A 499 10.01 -14.61 6.41
N ASN A 500 9.48 -14.80 5.20
CA ASN A 500 9.97 -14.14 4.01
C ASN A 500 9.94 -12.61 4.14
N LYS A 501 8.91 -12.08 4.83
CA LYS A 501 8.74 -10.64 5.04
C LYS A 501 9.60 -10.05 6.16
N ILE A 502 10.00 -10.82 7.18
CA ILE A 502 10.86 -10.32 8.27
C ILE A 502 12.35 -10.54 8.02
N THR A 503 12.72 -11.55 7.23
CA THR A 503 14.12 -11.86 6.90
C THR A 503 14.59 -11.25 5.60
N PHE A 504 13.68 -10.58 4.88
CA PHE A 504 13.94 -10.01 3.58
C PHE A 504 14.41 -11.03 2.54
N SER A 505 13.75 -12.20 2.50
CA SER A 505 14.10 -13.31 1.60
C SER A 505 14.33 -12.83 0.16
N GLU A 506 15.41 -13.29 -0.45
CA GLU A 506 15.81 -12.91 -1.80
C GLU A 506 14.75 -13.40 -2.80
N GLY A 507 14.37 -12.56 -3.75
CA GLY A 507 13.31 -12.89 -4.69
C GLY A 507 11.91 -12.43 -4.23
N THR A 508 11.75 -11.99 -2.99
CA THR A 508 10.52 -11.32 -2.54
C THR A 508 10.72 -9.80 -2.56
N SER A 509 9.70 -9.01 -2.92
CA SER A 509 9.82 -7.54 -2.85
C SER A 509 9.48 -7.05 -1.44
N HIS A 510 10.19 -6.00 -1.00
CA HIS A 510 10.25 -5.55 0.38
C HIS A 510 9.74 -4.14 0.60
#